data_AF-A0A7S6WWB3-F1
#
_entry.id   AF-A0A7S6WWB3-F1
#
_cell.length_a   1.000
_cell.length_b   1.000
_cell.length_c   1.000
_cell.angle_alpha   90.00
_cell.angle_beta   90.00
_cell.angle_gamma   90.00
#
_symmetry.space_group_name_H-M   'P 1'
#
loop_
_entity.id
_entity.type
_entity.pdbx_description
1 polymer ?
#
loop_
_entity_poly.entity_id
_entity_poly.type
_entity_poly.pdbx_seq_one_letter_code
_entity_poly.pdbx_strand_id
1 'polypeptide(L)'
;MREISSGGVVREFSYGATGYLNSVGLTNHDGQKIASHTITVDPLGEITAIDGVTLFWDITADVPTLVTAGEHTLGVVPATSWRLVRGASDQNPFGIPGTPSTQPGATPNIPNALTGFTLSTGGIPVVAGIELTGARAYDPNTASFLSTDPLPPVIGATWESNPYSYAGNNPINQVDPWGLRPATDADLAAYN
;
A
#
# COMPACT_ATOMS: atom_id res chain seq x y z
N MET A 1 13.42 -11.49 -0.53
CA MET A 1 12.69 -12.08 0.63
C MET A 1 11.68 -13.09 0.07
N ARG A 2 11.30 -14.12 0.83
CA ARG A 2 10.34 -15.14 0.39
C ARG A 2 9.36 -15.44 1.52
N GLU A 3 8.07 -15.39 1.22
CA GLU A 3 6.95 -15.73 2.09
C GLU A 3 6.21 -16.95 1.51
N ILE A 4 5.67 -17.81 2.37
CA ILE A 4 4.86 -18.97 1.94
C ILE A 4 3.54 -18.89 2.68
N SER A 5 2.43 -18.82 1.93
CA SER A 5 1.10 -18.84 2.51
C SER A 5 0.71 -20.25 2.96
N SER A 6 -0.28 -20.33 3.85
CA SER A 6 -0.85 -21.61 4.31
C SER A 6 -1.43 -22.48 3.17
N GLY A 7 -1.78 -21.86 2.04
CA GLY A 7 -2.26 -22.55 0.83
C GLY A 7 -1.14 -23.02 -0.11
N GLY A 8 0.13 -22.89 0.27
CA GLY A 8 1.27 -23.32 -0.54
C GLY A 8 1.64 -22.35 -1.66
N VAL A 9 1.02 -21.17 -1.72
CA VAL A 9 1.45 -20.10 -2.63
C VAL A 9 2.69 -19.44 -2.04
N VAL A 10 3.73 -19.37 -2.84
CA VAL A 10 4.99 -18.70 -2.53
C VAL A 10 4.92 -17.28 -3.08
N ARG A 11 5.20 -16.29 -2.24
CA ARG A 11 5.38 -14.90 -2.63
C ARG A 11 6.86 -14.53 -2.51
N GLU A 12 7.44 -14.07 -3.59
CA GLU A 12 8.85 -13.69 -3.68
C GLU A 12 9.00 -12.21 -3.92
N PHE A 13 9.91 -11.58 -3.17
CA PHE A 13 10.18 -10.15 -3.23
C PHE A 13 11.61 -9.90 -3.68
N SER A 14 11.77 -8.98 -4.62
CA SER A 14 13.07 -8.41 -5.00
C SER A 14 13.12 -6.92 -4.67
N TYR A 15 14.33 -6.44 -4.38
CA TYR A 15 14.57 -5.07 -3.92
C TYR A 15 15.60 -4.38 -4.80
N GLY A 16 15.43 -3.08 -4.98
CA GLY A 16 16.41 -2.22 -5.64
C GLY A 16 17.63 -1.92 -4.75
N ALA A 17 18.63 -1.24 -5.31
CA ALA A 17 19.85 -0.86 -4.58
C ALA A 17 19.58 0.08 -3.38
N THR A 18 18.46 0.80 -3.40
CA THR A 18 18.00 1.71 -2.36
C THR A 18 17.18 1.00 -1.26
N GLY A 19 16.95 -0.31 -1.36
CA GLY A 19 16.18 -1.09 -0.39
C GLY A 19 14.67 -1.05 -0.57
N TYR A 20 14.15 -0.32 -1.57
CA TYR A 20 12.73 -0.33 -1.93
C TYR A 20 12.35 -1.57 -2.73
N LEU A 21 11.09 -1.98 -2.61
CA LEU A 21 10.52 -3.11 -3.33
C LEU A 21 10.55 -2.83 -4.85
N ASN A 22 11.08 -3.76 -5.63
CA ASN A 22 11.21 -3.67 -7.08
C ASN A 22 10.34 -4.71 -7.81
N SER A 23 10.11 -5.88 -7.21
CA SER A 23 9.15 -6.83 -7.77
C SER A 23 8.51 -7.75 -6.74
N VAL A 24 7.30 -8.21 -7.07
CA VAL A 24 6.58 -9.26 -6.34
C VAL A 24 6.23 -10.37 -7.31
N GLY A 25 6.68 -11.59 -7.04
CA GLY A 25 6.32 -12.80 -7.77
C GLY A 25 5.42 -13.72 -6.95
N LEU A 26 4.44 -14.35 -7.59
CA LEU A 26 3.63 -15.42 -6.99
C LEU A 26 3.87 -16.72 -7.73
N THR A 27 4.08 -17.79 -6.99
CA THR A 27 4.29 -19.16 -7.49
C THR A 27 3.40 -20.12 -6.71
N ASN A 28 2.71 -21.05 -7.37
CA ASN A 28 1.87 -22.03 -6.69
C ASN A 28 2.72 -23.13 -6.04
N HIS A 29 2.06 -24.06 -5.34
CA HIS A 29 2.72 -25.17 -4.66
C HIS A 29 3.50 -26.09 -5.63
N ASP A 30 3.08 -26.16 -6.89
CA ASP A 30 3.73 -26.95 -7.94
C ASP A 30 4.94 -26.26 -8.59
N GLY A 31 5.29 -25.05 -8.12
CA GLY A 31 6.39 -24.28 -8.68
C GLY A 31 6.03 -23.50 -9.96
N GLN A 32 4.76 -23.46 -10.35
CA GLN A 32 4.30 -22.67 -11.50
C GLN A 32 4.09 -21.21 -11.11
N LYS A 33 4.62 -20.30 -11.93
CA LYS A 33 4.44 -18.86 -11.78
C LYS A 33 2.97 -18.48 -12.02
N ILE A 34 2.35 -17.89 -11.02
CA ILE A 34 0.96 -17.40 -11.04
C ILE A 34 0.91 -15.94 -11.50
N ALA A 35 1.76 -15.09 -10.93
CA ALA A 35 1.77 -13.66 -11.21
C ALA A 35 3.18 -13.08 -11.01
N SER A 36 3.43 -11.90 -11.58
CA SER A 36 4.64 -11.14 -11.35
C SER A 36 4.41 -9.69 -11.68
N HIS A 37 4.75 -8.84 -10.71
CA HIS A 37 4.59 -7.41 -10.81
C HIS A 37 5.94 -6.72 -10.68
N THR A 38 6.24 -5.75 -11.54
CA THR A 38 7.36 -4.84 -11.38
C THR A 38 6.88 -3.53 -10.78
N ILE A 39 7.64 -3.00 -9.82
CA ILE A 39 7.37 -1.74 -9.13
C ILE A 39 8.57 -0.83 -9.37
N THR A 40 8.32 0.35 -9.94
CA THR A 40 9.34 1.37 -10.11
C THR A 40 9.23 2.39 -8.99
N VAL A 41 10.34 2.63 -8.32
CA VAL A 41 10.45 3.58 -7.20
C VAL A 41 11.50 4.61 -7.54
N ASP A 42 11.19 5.88 -7.33
CA ASP A 42 12.13 6.97 -7.57
C ASP A 42 13.18 7.09 -6.43
N PRO A 43 14.18 7.98 -6.55
CA PRO A 43 15.19 8.15 -5.50
C PRO A 43 14.65 8.66 -4.14
N LEU A 44 13.43 9.22 -4.10
CA LEU A 44 12.78 9.72 -2.89
C LEU A 44 11.90 8.64 -2.22
N GLY A 45 11.72 7.48 -2.86
CA GLY A 45 10.88 6.39 -2.37
C GLY A 45 9.47 6.40 -2.95
N GLU A 46 9.15 7.34 -3.86
CA GLU A 46 7.83 7.43 -4.47
C GLU A 46 7.63 6.33 -5.52
N ILE A 47 6.49 5.65 -5.45
CA ILE A 47 6.13 4.60 -6.40
C ILE A 47 5.59 5.24 -7.69
N THR A 48 6.36 5.15 -8.76
CA THR A 48 6.11 5.88 -10.03
C THR A 48 5.58 5.00 -11.15
N ALA A 49 5.68 3.68 -11.06
CA ALA A 49 5.05 2.77 -12.02
C ALA A 49 4.81 1.36 -11.47
N ILE A 50 3.78 0.70 -12.00
CA ILE A 50 3.47 -0.72 -11.78
C ILE A 50 3.34 -1.39 -13.13
N ASP A 51 4.10 -2.46 -13.39
CA ASP A 51 4.05 -3.21 -14.66
C ASP A 51 4.23 -2.33 -15.91
N GLY A 52 5.00 -1.25 -15.77
CA GLY A 52 5.23 -0.25 -16.82
C GLY A 52 4.11 0.80 -16.96
N VAL A 53 3.02 0.70 -16.20
CA VAL A 53 1.97 1.72 -16.10
C VAL A 53 2.45 2.82 -15.15
N THR A 54 2.69 4.02 -15.68
CA THR A 54 3.10 5.19 -14.88
C THR A 54 1.98 5.64 -13.95
N LEU A 55 2.34 5.99 -12.73
CA LEU A 55 1.46 6.54 -11.70
C LEU A 55 1.79 8.01 -11.48
N PHE A 56 0.76 8.83 -11.25
CA PHE A 56 0.93 10.21 -10.82
C PHE A 56 0.14 10.45 -9.54
N TRP A 57 0.84 10.87 -8.51
CA TRP A 57 0.28 11.18 -7.21
C TRP A 57 0.11 12.69 -7.04
N ASP A 58 -1.03 13.11 -6.51
CA ASP A 58 -1.15 14.41 -5.88
C ASP A 58 -0.50 14.34 -4.50
N ILE A 59 0.77 14.75 -4.46
CA ILE A 59 1.56 14.86 -3.24
C ILE A 59 1.27 16.16 -2.47
N THR A 60 0.44 17.04 -3.02
CA THR A 60 0.04 18.30 -2.38
C THR A 60 -1.25 18.18 -1.59
N ALA A 61 -2.01 17.10 -1.81
CA ALA A 61 -3.13 16.72 -0.97
C ALA A 61 -2.67 16.33 0.44
N ASP A 62 -3.59 16.41 1.41
CA ASP A 62 -3.30 16.08 2.82
C ASP A 62 -2.88 14.61 3.02
N VAL A 63 -3.30 13.74 2.10
CA VAL A 63 -2.88 12.34 1.97
C VAL A 63 -2.51 12.05 0.51
N PRO A 64 -1.54 11.15 0.25
CA PRO A 64 -1.13 10.87 -1.12
C PRO A 64 -2.30 10.28 -1.89
N THR A 65 -2.71 10.99 -2.94
CA THR A 65 -3.88 10.65 -3.74
C THR A 65 -3.43 10.27 -5.13
N LEU A 66 -3.76 9.07 -5.60
CA LEU A 66 -3.43 8.67 -6.97
C LEU A 66 -4.38 9.37 -7.96
N VAL A 67 -3.84 10.21 -8.83
CA VAL A 67 -4.61 11.02 -9.80
C VAL A 67 -4.68 10.34 -11.16
N THR A 68 -3.58 9.73 -11.61
CA THR A 68 -3.56 9.04 -12.90
C THR A 68 -2.81 7.72 -12.83
N ALA A 69 -3.26 6.77 -13.65
CA ALA A 69 -2.54 5.55 -13.96
C ALA A 69 -2.55 5.33 -15.48
N GLY A 70 -1.37 5.39 -16.09
CA GLY A 70 -1.23 5.44 -17.54
C GLY A 70 -1.98 6.64 -18.13
N GLU A 71 -2.83 6.38 -19.12
CA GLU A 71 -3.67 7.41 -19.76
C GLU A 71 -4.99 7.67 -19.02
N HIS A 72 -5.24 6.98 -17.91
CA HIS A 72 -6.49 7.07 -17.18
C HIS A 72 -6.38 8.05 -16.02
N THR A 73 -7.25 9.07 -16.02
CA THR A 73 -7.52 9.87 -14.82
C THR A 73 -8.42 9.08 -13.88
N LEU A 74 -7.90 8.79 -12.69
CA LEU A 74 -8.63 8.19 -11.60
C LEU A 74 -9.23 9.38 -10.86
N GLY A 75 -10.49 9.71 -11.16
CA GLY A 75 -11.17 10.85 -10.55
C GLY A 75 -10.98 10.81 -9.04
N VAL A 76 -10.55 11.94 -8.45
CA VAL A 76 -10.35 12.09 -7.00
C VAL A 76 -11.58 11.50 -6.33
N VAL A 77 -11.43 10.34 -5.68
CA VAL A 77 -12.43 9.93 -4.71
C VAL A 77 -12.06 10.77 -3.50
N PRO A 78 -12.76 11.89 -3.22
CA PRO A 78 -12.50 12.59 -1.99
C PRO A 78 -12.77 11.55 -0.91
N ALA A 79 -11.73 11.19 -0.16
CA ALA A 79 -11.92 10.48 1.07
C ALA A 79 -12.72 11.41 1.97
N THR A 80 -14.05 11.32 1.94
CA THR A 80 -14.93 12.11 2.82
C THR A 80 -14.71 11.79 4.30
N SER A 81 -13.82 10.84 4.60
CA SER A 81 -13.01 10.76 5.81
C SER A 81 -11.80 9.85 5.55
N TRP A 82 -10.61 10.26 5.96
CA TRP A 82 -9.37 9.48 5.88
C TRP A 82 -9.43 8.17 6.72
N ARG A 83 -10.31 8.10 7.72
CA ARG A 83 -10.69 6.86 8.43
C ARG A 83 -11.35 5.81 7.52
N LEU A 84 -11.87 6.19 6.35
CA LEU A 84 -12.35 5.26 5.32
C LEU A 84 -11.24 4.82 4.35
N VAL A 85 -10.13 5.57 4.25
CA VAL A 85 -9.01 5.27 3.34
C VAL A 85 -8.27 4.02 3.79
N ARG A 86 -8.10 3.85 5.11
CA ARG A 86 -7.50 2.66 5.72
C ARG A 86 -8.32 2.10 6.89
N GLY A 87 -9.66 2.22 6.84
CA GLY A 87 -10.57 1.62 7.82
C GLY A 87 -10.63 0.10 7.70
N ALA A 88 -9.57 -0.58 8.12
CA ALA A 88 -9.56 -2.02 8.24
C ALA A 88 -10.58 -2.40 9.33
N SER A 89 -11.38 -3.44 9.10
CA SER A 89 -12.44 -3.82 10.05
C SER A 89 -11.85 -4.06 11.45
N ASP A 90 -12.62 -3.85 12.52
CA ASP A 90 -12.20 -4.20 13.90
C ASP A 90 -11.71 -5.66 14.02
N GLN A 91 -12.15 -6.53 13.11
CA GLN A 91 -11.77 -7.94 13.06
C GLN A 91 -10.39 -8.19 12.41
N ASN A 92 -9.88 -7.25 11.62
CA ASN A 92 -8.56 -7.30 11.00
C ASN A 92 -8.00 -5.88 10.83
N PRO A 93 -7.51 -5.25 11.91
CA PRO A 93 -7.08 -3.86 11.87
C PRO A 93 -5.79 -3.62 11.05
N PHE A 94 -5.07 -4.68 10.68
CA PHE A 94 -3.88 -4.61 9.82
C PHE A 94 -4.20 -4.97 8.35
N GLY A 95 -5.44 -5.31 8.02
CA GLY A 95 -5.83 -5.68 6.66
C GLY A 95 -5.83 -4.50 5.69
N ILE A 96 -5.77 -4.82 4.39
CA ILE A 96 -6.03 -3.84 3.32
C ILE A 96 -7.55 -3.61 3.22
N PRO A 97 -8.05 -2.39 3.43
CA PRO A 97 -9.49 -2.14 3.47
C PRO A 97 -10.10 -2.20 2.09
N GLY A 98 -11.11 -3.07 1.96
CA GLY A 98 -11.81 -3.32 0.71
C GLY A 98 -10.85 -3.44 -0.47
N THR A 99 -9.99 -4.46 -0.47
CA THR A 99 -9.85 -5.17 -1.74
C THR A 99 -11.22 -5.78 -2.02
N PRO A 100 -11.73 -5.82 -3.27
CA PRO A 100 -12.91 -6.62 -3.52
C PRO A 100 -12.53 -8.08 -3.25
N SER A 101 -12.74 -8.54 -2.01
CA SER A 101 -13.33 -9.85 -1.82
C SER A 101 -14.58 -9.83 -2.68
N THR A 102 -14.79 -10.87 -3.48
CA THR A 102 -15.94 -11.06 -4.37
C THR A 102 -17.26 -11.01 -3.59
N GLN A 103 -17.67 -9.83 -3.13
CA GLN A 103 -19.00 -9.55 -2.63
C GLN A 103 -19.80 -9.01 -3.83
N PRO A 104 -20.82 -9.73 -4.31
CA PRO A 104 -21.64 -9.26 -5.42
C PRO A 104 -22.34 -7.96 -5.03
N GLY A 105 -22.13 -6.88 -5.80
CA GLY A 105 -23.03 -5.72 -5.80
C GLY A 105 -22.45 -4.33 -5.51
N ALA A 106 -21.14 -4.18 -5.29
CA ALA A 106 -20.52 -2.85 -5.20
C ALA A 106 -19.28 -2.78 -6.09
N THR A 107 -19.48 -2.34 -7.34
CA THR A 107 -18.38 -2.01 -8.25
C THR A 107 -18.15 -0.50 -8.21
N PRO A 108 -17.07 0.01 -7.59
CA PRO A 108 -16.48 1.26 -8.05
C PRO A 108 -16.15 1.05 -9.53
N ASN A 109 -16.60 1.94 -10.41
CA ASN A 109 -16.23 1.91 -11.82
C ASN A 109 -14.73 2.23 -11.97
N ILE A 110 -13.87 1.30 -11.59
CA ILE A 110 -12.47 1.30 -11.96
C ILE A 110 -12.46 0.71 -13.36
N PRO A 111 -12.00 1.46 -14.38
CA PRO A 111 -11.88 0.91 -15.73
C PRO A 111 -11.16 -0.43 -15.67
N ASN A 112 -11.66 -1.40 -16.42
CA ASN A 112 -11.04 -2.71 -16.67
C ASN A 112 -9.67 -2.58 -17.42
N ALA A 113 -9.02 -1.42 -17.33
CA ALA A 113 -7.85 -0.96 -18.06
C ALA A 113 -6.60 -0.81 -17.17
N LEU A 114 -6.72 -0.95 -15.84
CA LEU A 114 -5.57 -1.11 -14.96
C LEU A 114 -5.13 -2.59 -14.96
N THR A 115 -4.58 -3.05 -16.09
CA THR A 115 -3.97 -4.38 -16.17
C THR A 115 -2.77 -4.44 -15.21
N GLY A 116 -2.85 -5.32 -14.20
CA GLY A 116 -1.73 -5.62 -13.30
C GLY A 116 -1.96 -5.26 -11.83
N PHE A 117 -2.92 -4.40 -11.49
CA PHE A 117 -3.20 -4.04 -10.09
C PHE A 117 -4.67 -3.64 -9.86
N THR A 118 -5.11 -3.72 -8.60
CA THR A 118 -6.41 -3.19 -8.16
C THR A 118 -6.21 -1.95 -7.30
N LEU A 119 -7.29 -1.23 -6.97
CA LEU A 119 -7.25 -0.20 -5.93
C LEU A 119 -7.97 -0.70 -4.68
N SER A 120 -7.45 -0.35 -3.49
CA SER A 120 -8.18 -0.48 -2.23
C SER A 120 -9.32 0.56 -2.16
N THR A 121 -10.19 0.45 -1.15
CA THR A 121 -11.25 1.45 -0.91
C THR A 121 -10.68 2.87 -0.75
N GLY A 122 -9.44 2.98 -0.27
CA GLY A 122 -8.71 4.24 -0.15
C GLY A 122 -8.08 4.76 -1.44
N GLY A 123 -8.27 4.08 -2.58
CA GLY A 123 -7.67 4.47 -3.86
C GLY A 123 -6.18 4.13 -3.97
N ILE A 124 -5.65 3.29 -3.08
CA ILE A 124 -4.24 2.90 -3.07
C ILE A 124 -4.04 1.65 -3.94
N PRO A 125 -3.02 1.59 -4.84
CA PRO A 125 -2.75 0.40 -5.63
C PRO A 125 -2.41 -0.84 -4.80
N VAL A 126 -2.93 -1.98 -5.22
CA VAL A 126 -2.69 -3.29 -4.59
C VAL A 126 -2.23 -4.28 -5.65
N VAL A 127 -1.06 -4.90 -5.42
CA VAL A 127 -0.47 -5.95 -6.27
C VAL A 127 -0.16 -7.18 -5.46
N ALA A 128 -0.59 -8.35 -5.93
CA ALA A 128 -0.31 -9.62 -5.25
C ALA A 128 -0.60 -9.64 -3.74
N GLY A 129 -1.55 -8.81 -3.25
CA GLY A 129 -1.89 -8.66 -1.83
C GLY A 129 -0.99 -7.70 -1.03
N ILE A 130 -0.17 -6.91 -1.70
CA ILE A 130 0.67 -5.84 -1.14
C ILE A 130 0.05 -4.50 -1.50
N GLU A 131 -0.16 -3.62 -0.52
CA GLU A 131 -0.66 -2.27 -0.75
C GLU A 131 0.51 -1.29 -0.92
N LEU A 132 0.53 -0.57 -2.03
CA LEU A 132 1.62 0.31 -2.44
C LEU A 132 1.34 1.73 -1.93
N THR A 133 1.59 1.97 -0.65
CA THR A 133 1.45 3.30 -0.03
C THR A 133 2.54 4.24 -0.55
N GLY A 134 2.25 5.55 -0.64
CA GLY A 134 3.05 6.53 -1.38
C GLY A 134 4.57 6.29 -1.39
N ALA A 135 5.18 6.16 -0.19
CA ALA A 135 6.63 5.95 -0.05
C ALA A 135 7.07 4.50 0.24
N ARG A 136 6.17 3.58 0.61
CA ARG A 136 6.52 2.22 1.07
C ARG A 136 5.46 1.18 0.68
N ALA A 137 5.91 -0.04 0.36
CA ALA A 137 5.02 -1.18 0.17
C ALA A 137 4.63 -1.81 1.52
N TYR A 138 3.34 -1.96 1.77
CA TYR A 138 2.76 -2.53 3.00
C TYR A 138 2.27 -3.96 2.78
N ASP A 139 2.73 -4.89 3.62
CA ASP A 139 2.25 -6.27 3.65
C ASP A 139 1.32 -6.51 4.85
N PRO A 140 0.01 -6.74 4.62
CA PRO A 140 -0.94 -7.01 5.69
C PRO A 140 -0.70 -8.35 6.40
N ASN A 141 -0.03 -9.32 5.76
CA ASN A 141 0.22 -10.63 6.37
C ASN A 141 1.23 -10.56 7.50
N THR A 142 2.23 -9.70 7.35
CA THR A 142 3.28 -9.45 8.35
C THR A 142 3.05 -8.16 9.14
N ALA A 143 1.95 -7.44 8.87
CA ALA A 143 1.59 -6.18 9.52
C ALA A 143 2.72 -5.12 9.46
N SER A 144 3.51 -5.13 8.39
CA SER A 144 4.75 -4.35 8.29
C SER A 144 4.97 -3.77 6.90
N PHE A 145 5.74 -2.69 6.81
CA PHE A 145 6.32 -2.23 5.56
C PHE A 145 7.45 -3.17 5.11
N LEU A 146 7.59 -3.33 3.80
CA LEU A 146 8.62 -4.16 3.18
C LEU A 146 9.96 -3.44 3.01
N SER A 147 10.03 -2.15 3.34
CA SER A 147 11.25 -1.33 3.36
C SER A 147 11.31 -0.51 4.64
N THR A 148 12.53 -0.14 5.04
CA THR A 148 12.75 0.74 6.20
C THR A 148 12.17 2.13 5.94
N ASP A 149 11.76 2.81 7.01
CA ASP A 149 11.44 4.23 6.96
C ASP A 149 12.63 5.05 6.41
N PRO A 150 12.45 5.86 5.36
CA PRO A 150 13.51 6.73 4.88
C PRO A 150 13.72 7.96 5.77
N LEU A 151 12.77 8.28 6.66
CA LEU A 151 12.93 9.37 7.61
C LEU A 151 13.75 8.93 8.83
N PRO A 152 14.57 9.84 9.41
CA PRO A 152 15.26 9.54 10.64
C PRO A 152 14.26 9.21 11.75
N PRO A 153 14.55 8.21 12.61
CA PRO A 153 13.70 7.86 13.73
C PRO A 153 13.44 9.08 14.62
N VAL A 154 12.19 9.25 15.06
CA VAL A 154 11.83 10.30 16.01
C VAL A 154 12.22 9.82 17.40
N ILE A 155 13.27 10.41 17.99
CA ILE A 155 13.78 10.02 19.30
C ILE A 155 12.68 10.14 20.35
N GLY A 156 12.43 9.06 21.10
CA GLY A 156 11.40 8.96 22.13
C GLY A 156 10.02 8.57 21.62
N ALA A 157 9.85 8.35 20.31
CA ALA A 157 8.62 7.79 19.77
C ALA A 157 8.52 6.29 20.02
N THR A 158 7.30 5.79 20.25
CA THR A 158 7.06 4.37 20.58
C THR A 158 7.45 3.41 19.46
N TRP A 159 7.59 3.91 18.23
CA TRP A 159 7.95 3.15 17.04
C TRP A 159 9.41 3.33 16.59
N GLU A 160 10.21 4.11 17.34
CA GLU A 160 11.62 4.41 17.01
C GLU A 160 12.46 3.14 16.76
N SER A 161 12.18 2.07 17.52
CA SER A 161 12.91 0.81 17.44
C SER A 161 12.45 -0.13 16.31
N ASN A 162 11.35 0.19 15.61
CA ASN A 162 10.83 -0.63 14.52
C ASN A 162 10.68 0.20 13.22
N PRO A 163 11.72 0.24 12.37
CA PRO A 163 11.71 1.02 11.12
C PRO A 163 10.77 0.46 10.04
N TYR A 164 10.13 -0.69 10.28
CA TYR A 164 9.15 -1.32 9.38
C TYR A 164 7.71 -1.17 9.88
N SER A 165 7.49 -0.50 11.01
CA SER A 165 6.16 -0.45 11.64
C SER A 165 5.15 0.32 10.79
N TYR A 166 3.97 -0.28 10.60
CA TYR A 166 2.81 0.44 10.12
C TYR A 166 2.07 1.12 11.28
N ALA A 167 1.73 2.40 11.12
CA ALA A 167 0.95 3.18 12.10
C ALA A 167 1.45 3.03 13.55
N GLY A 168 2.78 2.94 13.73
CA GLY A 168 3.40 2.76 15.04
C GLY A 168 2.97 1.48 15.78
N ASN A 169 2.56 0.46 15.04
CA ASN A 169 1.93 -0.78 15.53
C ASN A 169 0.58 -0.57 16.23
N ASN A 170 -0.10 0.56 15.99
CA ASN A 170 -1.40 0.89 16.55
C ASN A 170 -2.42 1.31 15.48
N PRO A 171 -2.76 0.41 14.52
CA PRO A 171 -3.65 0.72 13.40
C PRO A 171 -5.11 0.97 13.81
N ILE A 172 -5.47 0.71 15.08
CA ILE A 172 -6.79 1.03 15.63
C ILE A 172 -6.94 2.54 15.85
N ASN A 173 -5.86 3.21 16.25
CA ASN A 173 -5.89 4.63 16.65
C ASN A 173 -5.03 5.53 15.75
N GLN A 174 -4.26 4.94 14.83
CA GLN A 174 -3.31 5.65 13.97
C GLN A 174 -3.37 5.06 12.56
N VAL A 175 -3.05 5.89 11.57
CA VAL A 175 -2.88 5.49 10.18
C VAL A 175 -1.55 6.09 9.70
N ASP A 176 -0.87 5.45 8.75
CA ASP A 176 0.31 6.03 8.09
C ASP A 176 0.04 6.19 6.58
N PRO A 177 -0.63 7.28 6.16
CA PRO A 177 -1.06 7.46 4.76
C PRO A 177 0.11 7.63 3.79
N TRP A 178 1.18 8.27 4.26
CA TRP A 178 2.39 8.51 3.47
C TRP A 178 3.33 7.32 3.45
N GLY A 179 3.14 6.37 4.36
CA GLY A 179 4.14 5.34 4.63
C GLY A 179 5.43 6.00 5.09
N LEU A 180 5.38 7.00 5.95
CA LEU A 180 6.54 7.73 6.47
C LEU A 180 6.43 8.06 7.96
N ARG A 181 5.22 8.30 8.47
CA ARG A 181 4.98 8.60 9.90
C ARG A 181 3.56 8.22 10.29
N PRO A 182 3.35 7.63 11.49
CA PRO A 182 2.01 7.49 12.03
C PRO A 182 1.39 8.87 12.23
N ALA A 183 0.19 9.06 11.70
CA ALA A 183 -0.63 10.23 11.94
C ALA A 183 -1.74 9.84 12.94
N THR A 184 -1.95 10.67 13.97
CA THR A 184 -2.99 10.45 14.98
C THR A 184 -4.32 11.08 14.55
N ASP A 185 -5.45 10.59 15.08
CA ASP A 185 -6.77 11.19 14.90
C ASP A 185 -6.80 12.73 15.08
N ALA A 186 -5.96 13.26 15.97
CA ALA A 186 -5.84 14.70 16.24
C ALA A 186 -5.03 15.45 15.17
N ASP A 187 -3.94 14.86 14.69
CA ASP A 187 -3.17 15.42 13.55
C ASP A 187 -4.04 15.45 12.30
N LEU A 188 -4.95 14.48 12.19
CA LEU A 188 -5.81 14.34 11.02
C LEU A 188 -7.12 15.12 11.10
N ALA A 189 -7.54 15.56 12.29
CA ALA A 189 -8.63 16.51 12.45
C ALA A 189 -8.27 17.92 11.94
N ALA A 190 -6.98 18.19 11.72
CA ALA A 190 -6.50 19.46 11.17
C ALA A 190 -6.65 19.59 9.64
N TYR A 191 -7.01 18.50 8.95
CA TYR A 191 -7.20 18.45 7.49
C TYR A 191 -8.68 18.44 7.05
N ASN A 192 -9.60 18.86 7.94
CA ASN A 192 -11.04 19.00 7.67
C ASN A 192 -11.48 20.47 7.55
#